data_AF-A0A7W7GH18-F1
#
_entry.id   AF-A0A7W7GH18-F1
#
_cell.length_a   1.000
_cell.length_b   1.000
_cell.length_c   1.000
_cell.angle_alpha   90.00
_cell.angle_beta   90.00
_cell.angle_gamma   90.00
#
_symmetry.space_group_name_H-M   'P 1'
#
loop_
_entity.id
_entity.type
_entity.pdbx_description
1 polymer ?
#
loop_
_entity_poly.entity_id
_entity_poly.type
_entity_poly.pdbx_seq_one_letter_code
_entity_poly.pdbx_strand_id
1 'polypeptide(L)'
;MMLFSEARGLPVLTLTEAQEVGVVRSLTVDAVSGVVTHVRVRGRHSRKETVLAWGALHAIGPDAVLVRSAAEPAEVPPHHELPGLRILTETGDTLGTVQDVAFEPGTGRVEAVVTAHGDLPADRLLGLGDYALVVRAA
;
A
#
# COMPACT_ATOMS: atom_id res chain seq x y z
N MET A 1 4.63 5.64 11.71
CA MET A 1 5.35 5.12 10.52
C MET A 1 5.48 3.60 10.58
N MET A 2 5.18 2.94 9.46
CA MET A 2 5.33 1.50 9.20
C MET A 2 5.76 1.30 7.74
N LEU A 3 6.59 0.28 7.47
CA LEU A 3 6.96 -0.12 6.10
C LEU A 3 5.95 -1.10 5.51
N PHE A 4 5.77 -1.06 4.19
CA PHE A 4 4.92 -2.03 3.51
C PHE A 4 5.45 -3.46 3.68
N SER A 5 6.76 -3.68 3.71
CA SER A 5 7.31 -5.02 4.01
C SER A 5 6.91 -5.55 5.40
N GLU A 6 6.74 -4.69 6.39
CA GLU A 6 6.27 -5.05 7.74
C GLU A 6 4.77 -5.38 7.74
N ALA A 7 3.98 -4.59 7.00
CA ALA A 7 2.54 -4.83 6.88
C ALA A 7 2.22 -6.07 6.03
N ARG A 8 3.07 -6.41 5.06
CA ARG A 8 2.87 -7.52 4.13
C ARG A 8 2.97 -8.86 4.86
N GLY A 9 1.92 -9.66 4.73
CA GLY A 9 1.81 -10.97 5.39
C GLY A 9 1.13 -10.93 6.75
N LEU A 10 0.82 -9.74 7.28
CA LEU A 10 0.05 -9.64 8.52
C LEU A 10 -1.36 -10.23 8.34
N PRO A 11 -1.88 -10.96 9.33
CA PRO A 11 -3.24 -11.45 9.34
C PRO A 11 -4.23 -10.29 9.42
N VAL A 12 -5.32 -10.40 8.66
CA VAL A 12 -6.44 -9.46 8.66
C VAL A 12 -7.60 -10.09 9.42
N LEU A 13 -8.00 -9.50 10.54
CA LEU A 13 -8.99 -10.03 11.46
C LEU A 13 -10.22 -9.13 11.55
N THR A 14 -11.41 -9.71 11.66
CA THR A 14 -12.63 -8.95 11.96
C THR A 14 -12.66 -8.51 13.42
N LEU A 15 -13.14 -7.31 13.68
CA LEU A 15 -13.20 -6.77 15.05
C LEU A 15 -14.11 -7.56 15.99
N THR A 16 -15.25 -8.02 15.47
CA THR A 16 -16.30 -8.59 16.32
C THR A 16 -15.95 -10.01 16.79
N GLU A 17 -15.44 -10.83 15.89
CA GLU A 17 -15.25 -12.28 16.12
C GLU A 17 -13.78 -12.71 16.04
N ALA A 18 -12.85 -11.77 15.80
CA ALA A 18 -11.45 -12.06 15.52
C ALA A 18 -11.26 -13.09 14.39
N GLN A 19 -12.20 -13.13 13.45
CA GLN A 19 -12.17 -14.09 12.35
C GLN A 19 -11.12 -13.66 11.32
N GLU A 20 -10.25 -14.59 10.94
CA GLU A 20 -9.23 -14.35 9.90
C GLU A 20 -9.89 -14.25 8.52
N VAL A 21 -9.79 -13.07 7.90
CA VAL A 21 -10.18 -12.82 6.51
C VAL A 21 -9.10 -13.34 5.56
N GLY A 22 -7.84 -13.20 5.95
CA GLY A 22 -6.67 -13.63 5.19
C GLY A 22 -5.42 -12.87 5.62
N VAL A 23 -4.48 -12.69 4.70
CA VAL A 23 -3.23 -11.97 4.93
C VAL A 23 -3.06 -10.79 3.97
N VAL A 24 -2.45 -9.71 4.44
CA VAL A 24 -2.12 -8.55 3.60
C VAL A 24 -1.16 -8.98 2.49
N ARG A 25 -1.58 -8.77 1.24
CA ARG A 25 -0.79 -9.09 0.05
C ARG A 25 -0.12 -7.86 -0.54
N SER A 26 -0.89 -6.79 -0.73
CA SER A 26 -0.40 -5.52 -1.29
C SER A 26 -1.26 -4.34 -0.85
N LEU A 27 -0.71 -3.13 -1.06
CA LEU A 27 -1.38 -1.86 -0.82
C LEU A 27 -1.59 -1.15 -2.14
N THR A 28 -2.77 -0.57 -2.34
CA THR A 28 -3.03 0.33 -3.47
C THR A 28 -2.79 1.76 -3.01
N VAL A 29 -1.80 2.41 -3.61
CA VAL A 29 -1.44 3.81 -3.31
C VAL A 29 -1.93 4.70 -4.43
N ASP A 30 -2.59 5.80 -4.06
CA ASP A 30 -2.76 6.93 -4.95
C ASP A 30 -1.56 7.86 -4.77
N ALA A 31 -0.68 7.87 -5.76
CA ALA A 31 0.53 8.69 -5.74
C ALA A 31 0.24 10.19 -5.80
N VAL A 32 -0.89 10.60 -6.37
CA VAL A 32 -1.24 12.03 -6.50
C VAL A 32 -1.67 12.59 -5.15
N SER A 33 -2.49 11.84 -4.41
CA SER A 33 -2.93 12.25 -3.06
C SER A 33 -1.96 11.81 -1.95
N GLY A 34 -0.99 10.93 -2.25
CA GLY A 34 -0.01 10.45 -1.29
C GLY A 34 -0.64 9.60 -0.18
N VAL A 35 -1.70 8.85 -0.47
CA VAL A 35 -2.37 7.99 0.50
C VAL A 35 -2.57 6.58 -0.02
N VAL A 36 -2.56 5.62 0.89
CA VAL A 36 -3.04 4.26 0.65
C VAL A 36 -4.56 4.29 0.62
N THR A 37 -5.15 3.88 -0.50
CA THR A 37 -6.60 3.89 -0.67
C THR A 37 -7.22 2.55 -0.33
N HIS A 38 -6.52 1.44 -0.58
CA HIS A 38 -7.03 0.09 -0.40
C HIS A 38 -5.94 -0.89 0.03
N VAL A 39 -6.36 -1.95 0.70
CA VAL A 39 -5.54 -3.10 1.09
C VAL A 39 -6.06 -4.33 0.36
N ARG A 40 -5.16 -5.07 -0.30
CA ARG A 40 -5.47 -6.35 -0.91
C ARG A 40 -5.13 -7.47 0.04
N VAL A 41 -6.11 -8.31 0.31
CA VAL A 41 -6.04 -9.41 1.27
C VAL A 41 -6.21 -10.70 0.52
N ARG A 42 -5.29 -11.63 0.71
CA ARG A 42 -5.39 -12.97 0.15
C ARG A 42 -5.87 -13.93 1.22
N GLY A 43 -6.94 -14.68 0.93
CA GLY A 43 -7.41 -15.73 1.84
C GLY A 43 -6.32 -16.77 2.11
N ARG A 44 -6.17 -17.22 3.36
CA ARG A 44 -5.11 -18.18 3.72
C ARG A 44 -5.32 -19.57 3.10
N HIS A 45 -6.58 -20.00 3.02
CA HIS A 45 -6.97 -21.28 2.43
C HIS A 45 -7.61 -21.15 1.04
N SER A 46 -7.64 -19.93 0.48
CA SER A 46 -8.28 -19.64 -0.79
C SER A 46 -7.34 -18.86 -1.70
N ARG A 47 -7.50 -19.01 -3.01
CA ARG A 47 -6.84 -18.12 -3.98
C ARG A 47 -7.63 -16.84 -4.23
N LYS A 48 -8.78 -16.67 -3.56
CA LYS A 48 -9.57 -15.45 -3.63
C LYS A 48 -8.78 -14.30 -3.01
N GLU A 49 -8.68 -13.21 -3.76
CA GLU A 49 -8.23 -11.92 -3.28
C GLU A 49 -9.47 -11.08 -2.94
N THR A 50 -9.42 -10.44 -1.78
CA THR A 50 -10.43 -9.52 -1.28
C THR A 50 -9.79 -8.15 -1.21
N VAL A 51 -10.45 -7.15 -1.77
CA VAL A 51 -10.00 -5.76 -1.70
C VAL A 51 -10.79 -5.06 -0.62
N LEU A 52 -10.09 -4.36 0.27
CA LEU A 52 -10.71 -3.61 1.37
C LEU A 52 -10.34 -2.13 1.22
N ALA A 53 -11.33 -1.24 1.25
CA ALA A 53 -11.09 0.19 1.31
C ALA A 53 -10.39 0.55 2.62
N TRP A 54 -9.48 1.53 2.60
CA TRP A 54 -8.76 1.97 3.79
C TRP A 54 -9.71 2.35 4.92
N GLY A 55 -10.82 3.03 4.60
CA GLY A 55 -11.85 3.40 5.58
C GLY A 55 -12.59 2.23 6.24
N ALA A 56 -12.51 1.01 5.70
CA ALA A 56 -13.07 -0.19 6.33
C ALA A 56 -12.13 -0.78 7.40
N LEU A 57 -10.85 -0.40 7.39
CA LEU A 57 -9.89 -0.77 8.41
C LEU A 57 -10.19 -0.01 9.70
N HIS A 58 -9.98 -0.71 10.81
CA HIS A 58 -10.05 -0.13 12.14
C HIS A 58 -8.68 0.28 12.65
N ALA A 59 -7.70 -0.62 12.52
CA ALA A 59 -6.34 -0.40 12.98
C ALA A 59 -5.37 -1.30 12.21
N ILE A 60 -4.14 -0.82 12.02
CA ILE A 60 -3.00 -1.61 11.55
C ILE A 60 -1.97 -1.60 12.68
N GLY A 61 -1.72 -2.77 13.27
CA GLY A 61 -0.71 -2.98 14.29
C GLY A 61 0.47 -3.80 13.77
N PRO A 62 1.50 -4.01 14.59
CA PRO A 62 2.68 -4.81 14.22
C PRO A 62 2.36 -6.30 14.01
N ASP A 63 1.29 -6.81 14.64
CA ASP A 63 0.96 -8.23 14.61
C ASP A 63 -0.24 -8.56 13.72
N ALA A 64 -1.14 -7.60 13.47
CA ALA A 64 -2.39 -7.82 12.75
C ALA A 64 -3.01 -6.52 12.22
N VAL A 65 -3.86 -6.67 11.20
CA VAL A 65 -4.77 -5.64 10.70
C VAL A 65 -6.18 -5.96 11.17
N LEU A 66 -6.83 -5.01 11.84
CA LEU A 66 -8.21 -5.14 12.30
C LEU A 66 -9.15 -4.43 11.33
N VAL A 67 -10.23 -5.10 10.94
CA VAL A 67 -11.26 -4.55 10.03
C VAL A 67 -12.63 -4.58 10.69
N ARG A 68 -13.44 -3.56 10.42
CA ARG A 68 -14.84 -3.53 10.89
C ARG A 68 -15.71 -4.49 10.10
N SER A 69 -15.44 -4.59 8.80
CA SER A 69 -16.15 -5.43 7.86
C SER A 69 -15.22 -5.83 6.73
N ALA A 70 -15.35 -7.07 6.25
CA ALA A 70 -14.67 -7.56 5.06
C ALA A 70 -15.46 -7.28 3.77
N ALA A 71 -16.33 -6.25 3.79
CA ALA A 71 -17.11 -5.86 2.63
C ALA A 71 -16.16 -5.40 1.51
N GLU A 72 -16.31 -6.03 0.34
CA GLU A 72 -15.60 -5.62 -0.87
C GLU A 72 -16.17 -4.27 -1.36
N PRO A 73 -15.33 -3.36 -1.87
CA PRO A 73 -15.78 -2.09 -2.41
C PRO A 73 -16.65 -2.33 -3.66
N ALA A 74 -17.56 -1.39 -3.94
CA ALA A 74 -18.41 -1.45 -5.13
C ALA A 74 -17.59 -1.43 -6.44
N GLU A 75 -16.43 -0.78 -6.42
CA GLU A 75 -15.49 -0.72 -7.53
C GLU A 75 -14.08 -1.02 -7.01
N VAL A 76 -13.35 -1.89 -7.71
CA VAL A 76 -11.96 -2.21 -7.38
C VAL A 76 -11.05 -1.25 -8.17
N PRO A 77 -10.27 -0.39 -7.50
CA PRO A 77 -9.39 0.52 -8.21
C PRO A 77 -8.26 -0.23 -8.92
N PRO A 78 -7.68 0.38 -9.98
CA PRO A 78 -6.44 -0.11 -10.56
C PRO A 78 -5.36 -0.22 -9.47
N HIS A 79 -4.54 -1.26 -9.59
CA HIS A 79 -3.50 -1.58 -8.63
C HIS A 79 -2.18 -1.76 -9.33
N HIS A 80 -1.16 -1.09 -8.81
CA HIS A 80 0.21 -1.22 -9.27
C HIS A 80 1.04 -1.71 -8.09
N GLU A 81 1.78 -2.81 -8.28
CA GLU A 81 2.72 -3.28 -7.26
C GLU A 81 3.88 -2.29 -7.18
N LEU A 82 4.00 -1.58 -6.07
CA LEU A 82 5.03 -0.56 -5.88
C LEU A 82 6.45 -1.13 -5.85
N PRO A 83 6.77 -2.13 -4.99
CA PRO A 83 8.12 -2.66 -4.91
C PRO A 83 8.60 -3.24 -6.25
N GLY A 84 9.79 -2.82 -6.68
CA GLY A 84 10.39 -3.23 -7.94
C GLY A 84 10.09 -2.30 -9.13
N LEU A 85 9.13 -1.38 -9.02
CA LEU A 85 8.89 -0.39 -10.08
C LEU A 85 10.08 0.55 -10.25
N ARG A 86 10.30 0.99 -11.48
CA ARG A 86 11.29 2.02 -11.79
C ARG A 86 10.81 3.36 -11.26
N ILE A 87 11.74 4.16 -10.77
CA ILE A 87 11.48 5.53 -10.36
C ILE A 87 12.03 6.44 -11.45
N LEU A 88 11.14 7.21 -12.06
CA LEU A 88 11.47 8.18 -13.10
C LEU A 88 11.18 9.59 -12.58
N THR A 89 12.05 10.55 -12.90
CA THR A 89 11.70 11.96 -12.76
C THR A 89 10.69 12.37 -13.84
N GLU A 90 10.02 13.50 -13.66
CA GLU A 90 9.18 14.11 -14.71
C GLU A 90 9.96 14.46 -16.00
N THR A 91 11.29 14.59 -15.91
CA THR A 91 12.19 14.78 -17.05
C THR A 91 12.59 13.47 -17.74
N GLY A 92 12.23 12.32 -17.17
CA GLY A 92 12.54 10.99 -17.71
C GLY A 92 13.82 10.35 -17.17
N ASP A 93 14.48 10.98 -16.20
CA ASP A 93 15.71 10.44 -15.59
C ASP A 93 15.39 9.29 -14.64
N THR A 94 16.16 8.20 -14.72
CA THR A 94 15.97 7.04 -13.84
C THR A 94 16.71 7.24 -12.53
N LEU A 95 15.97 7.23 -11.41
CA LEU A 95 16.53 7.35 -10.06
C LEU A 95 16.77 5.98 -9.39
N GLY A 96 16.30 4.90 -10.00
CA GLY A 96 16.45 3.53 -9.48
C GLY A 96 15.11 2.80 -9.44
N THR A 97 14.91 1.99 -8.41
CA THR A 97 13.67 1.24 -8.17
C THR A 97 13.14 1.43 -6.77
N VAL A 98 11.83 1.28 -6.61
CA VAL A 98 11.16 1.26 -5.31
C VAL A 98 11.57 -0.02 -4.57
N GLN A 99 12.11 0.13 -3.36
CA GLN A 99 12.37 -1.00 -2.47
C GLN A 99 11.20 -1.27 -1.55
N ASP A 100 10.67 -0.20 -0.95
CA ASP A 100 9.59 -0.27 0.02
C ASP A 100 8.83 1.06 0.08
N VAL A 101 7.75 1.11 0.86
CA VAL A 101 6.98 2.33 1.10
C VAL A 101 6.73 2.49 2.58
N ALA A 102 7.07 3.65 3.12
CA ALA A 102 6.77 4.07 4.48
C ALA A 102 5.43 4.81 4.50
N PHE A 103 4.52 4.39 5.37
CA PHE A 103 3.21 5.01 5.54
C PHE A 103 2.83 5.10 7.03
N GLU A 104 1.88 5.97 7.33
CA GLU A 104 1.34 6.13 8.67
C GLU A 104 0.12 5.20 8.85
N PRO A 105 0.22 4.13 9.66
CA PRO A 105 -0.84 3.11 9.79
C PRO A 105 -2.18 3.66 10.30
N GLY A 106 -2.19 4.77 11.04
CA GLY A 106 -3.44 5.37 11.51
C GLY A 106 -4.23 6.10 10.41
N THR A 107 -3.55 6.64 9.40
CA THR A 107 -4.17 7.51 8.39
C THR A 107 -4.06 6.98 6.96
N GLY A 108 -3.14 6.06 6.71
CA GLY A 108 -2.78 5.60 5.37
C GLY A 108 -1.94 6.59 4.60
N ARG A 109 -1.53 7.71 5.20
CA ARG A 109 -0.68 8.70 4.55
C ARG A 109 0.68 8.09 4.24
N VAL A 110 1.06 8.12 2.97
CA VAL A 110 2.42 7.76 2.56
C VAL A 110 3.35 8.87 3.05
N GLU A 111 4.43 8.47 3.69
CA GLU A 111 5.44 9.39 4.23
C GLU A 111 6.63 9.46 3.28
N ALA A 112 7.09 8.29 2.81
CA ALA A 112 8.17 8.20 1.85
C ALA A 112 8.16 6.90 1.05
N VAL A 113 8.81 6.93 -0.10
CA VAL A 113 9.17 5.77 -0.91
C VAL A 113 10.65 5.46 -0.65
N VAL A 114 10.93 4.25 -0.17
CA VAL A 114 12.28 3.80 0.18
C VAL A 114 12.98 3.33 -1.09
N THR A 115 14.20 3.83 -1.31
CA THR A 115 15.02 3.48 -2.47
C THR A 115 16.43 3.08 -2.05
N ALA A 116 17.22 2.56 -3.00
CA ALA A 116 18.64 2.24 -2.75
C ALA A 116 19.50 3.48 -2.44
N HIS A 117 19.05 4.67 -2.84
CA HIS A 117 19.82 5.91 -2.78
C HIS A 117 19.29 6.89 -1.72
N GLY A 118 18.31 6.45 -0.90
CA GLY A 118 17.66 7.24 0.13
C GLY A 118 16.14 7.32 -0.05
N ASP A 119 15.49 7.93 0.92
CA ASP A 119 14.03 8.01 0.98
C ASP A 119 13.51 9.19 0.14
N LEU A 120 12.52 8.92 -0.71
CA LEU A 120 11.82 9.93 -1.50
C LEU A 120 10.55 10.37 -0.75
N PRO A 121 10.43 11.64 -0.36
CA PRO A 121 9.24 12.09 0.37
C PRO A 121 7.99 12.04 -0.51
N ALA A 122 6.84 11.78 0.11
CA ALA A 122 5.56 11.59 -0.58
C ALA A 122 5.10 12.83 -1.39
N ASP A 123 5.55 14.03 -1.02
CA ASP A 123 5.22 15.29 -1.71
C ASP A 123 5.86 15.42 -3.10
N ARG A 124 6.84 14.57 -3.41
CA ARG A 124 7.46 14.47 -4.74
C ARG A 124 6.74 13.50 -5.66
N LEU A 125 5.79 12.72 -5.18
CA LEU A 125 5.08 11.75 -6.03
C LEU A 125 4.15 12.50 -6.98
N LEU A 126 4.23 12.18 -8.27
CA LEU A 126 3.40 12.80 -9.31
C LEU A 126 2.41 11.81 -9.93
N GLY A 127 2.79 10.54 -10.03
CA GLY A 127 1.93 9.52 -10.60
C GLY A 127 2.51 8.13 -10.45
N LEU A 128 1.61 7.13 -10.44
CA LEU A 128 1.95 5.72 -10.38
C LEU A 128 1.26 5.02 -11.55
N GLY A 129 2.05 4.31 -12.36
CA GLY A 129 1.53 3.46 -13.42
C GLY A 129 2.16 2.07 -13.39
N ASP A 130 1.83 1.25 -14.39
CA ASP A 130 2.29 -0.15 -14.47
C ASP A 130 3.80 -0.29 -14.68
N TYR A 131 4.45 0.74 -15.23
CA TYR A 131 5.87 0.70 -15.58
C TYR A 131 6.77 1.41 -14.59
N ALA A 132 6.31 2.56 -14.07
CA ALA A 132 7.12 3.43 -13.24
C ALA A 132 6.29 4.26 -12.26
N LEU A 133 6.94 4.60 -11.15
CA LEU A 133 6.58 5.70 -10.28
C LEU A 133 7.25 6.97 -10.81
N VAL A 134 6.45 7.98 -11.12
CA VAL A 134 6.94 9.28 -11.59
C VAL A 134 7.01 10.25 -10.41
N VAL A 135 8.15 10.92 -10.28
CA VAL A 135 8.43 11.88 -9.20
C VAL A 135 8.91 13.23 -9.74
N ARG A 136 8.73 14.29 -8.96
CA ARG A 136 9.27 15.61 -9.24
C ARG A 136 10.80 15.60 -9.11
N ALA A 137 11.48 16.30 -10.02
CA ALA A 137 12.92 16.50 -9.91
C ALA A 137 13.28 17.29 -8.63
N ALA A 138 14.47 17.05 -8.08
CA ALA A 138 14.93 17.67 -6.83
C ALA A 138 15.31 19.14 -7.01
#